data_AF-A0A922LMX7-F1
#
_entry.id   AF-A0A922LMX7-F1
#
_cell.length_a   1.000
_cell.length_b   1.000
_cell.length_c   1.000
_cell.angle_alpha   90.00
_cell.angle_beta   90.00
_cell.angle_gamma   90.00
#
_symmetry.space_group_name_H-M   'P 1'
#
loop_
_entity.id
_entity.type
_entity.pdbx_description
1 polymer ?
#
loop_
_entity_poly.entity_id
_entity_poly.type
_entity_poly.pdbx_seq_one_letter_code
_entity_poly.pdbx_strand_id
1 'polypeptide(L)'
;MKTLYLIPNPNYQLEARDHLEECLKKETETHREQLANEQQERINFESSILQELEDARRRLADLANITTERDNETVLRQKCEDELKMSKSKLNEIQAKYELTETNLTEAQKRIIDLQDQVIRLQNDLDNVESVQADFVRLSQNLQVQLERLRQQDQEVRWISPDDVTNCFSCNSAFPIGLSNSINSKKINCRHCGKVHCSNCTKNTMPAGPFGHPAVVCDVCHTLLNKNIAPYFSTTSLNNNNNGNNNQRDHFPSSKRFSLSSPTQSSTNLSTKPS
;
A
#
# COMPACT_ATOMS: atom_id res chain seq x y z
N MET A 1 -38.25 -160.70 52.39
CA MET A 1 -39.00 -159.57 51.82
C MET A 1 -38.18 -159.01 50.66
N LYS A 2 -38.73 -158.99 49.44
CA LYS A 2 -38.06 -158.48 48.24
C LYS A 2 -38.08 -156.95 48.28
N THR A 3 -36.91 -156.32 48.35
CA THR A 3 -36.78 -154.86 48.13
C THR A 3 -36.37 -154.66 46.68
N LEU A 4 -37.32 -154.19 45.87
CA LEU A 4 -37.12 -153.78 44.48
C LEU A 4 -36.24 -152.53 44.45
N TYR A 5 -35.02 -152.64 43.91
CA TYR A 5 -34.27 -151.47 43.48
C TYR A 5 -34.81 -151.04 42.11
N LEU A 6 -35.50 -149.91 42.10
CA LEU A 6 -35.94 -149.20 40.90
C LEU A 6 -34.70 -148.81 40.09
N ILE A 7 -34.60 -149.32 38.87
CA ILE A 7 -33.64 -148.86 37.87
C ILE A 7 -34.07 -147.44 37.47
N PRO A 8 -33.20 -146.40 37.55
CA PRO A 8 -33.55 -145.05 37.14
C PRO A 8 -33.96 -145.03 35.66
N ASN A 9 -35.08 -144.38 35.35
CA ASN A 9 -35.61 -144.27 33.99
C ASN A 9 -34.66 -143.40 33.12
N PRO A 10 -34.07 -143.94 32.04
CA PRO A 10 -33.08 -143.23 31.22
C PRO A 10 -33.66 -141.99 30.50
N ASN A 11 -34.98 -141.88 30.33
CA ASN A 11 -35.60 -140.67 29.76
C ASN A 11 -35.49 -139.45 30.67
N TYR A 12 -35.52 -139.62 31.99
CA TYR A 12 -35.47 -138.50 32.95
C TYR A 12 -34.09 -137.84 33.00
N GLN A 13 -33.02 -138.62 32.78
CA GLN A 13 -31.65 -138.10 32.69
C GLN A 13 -31.40 -137.36 31.36
N LEU A 14 -32.05 -137.79 30.27
CA LEU A 14 -31.98 -137.11 28.98
C LEU A 14 -32.68 -135.75 29.03
N GLU A 15 -33.92 -135.71 29.56
CA GLU A 15 -34.70 -134.48 29.73
C GLU A 15 -34.01 -133.47 30.66
N ALA A 16 -33.42 -133.94 31.77
CA ALA A 16 -32.66 -133.08 32.68
C ALA A 16 -31.39 -132.51 32.04
N ARG A 17 -30.70 -133.30 31.20
CA ARG A 17 -29.53 -132.86 30.42
C ARG A 17 -29.93 -131.83 29.37
N ASP A 18 -31.01 -132.09 28.63
CA ASP A 18 -31.48 -131.21 27.56
C ASP A 18 -32.00 -129.87 28.13
N HIS A 19 -32.67 -129.89 29.28
CA HIS A 19 -33.05 -128.67 30.01
C HIS A 19 -31.84 -127.88 30.51
N LEU A 20 -30.81 -128.56 31.03
CA LEU A 20 -29.56 -127.91 31.45
C LEU A 20 -28.83 -127.28 30.24
N GLU A 21 -28.81 -127.98 29.10
CA GLU A 21 -28.22 -127.48 27.86
C GLU A 21 -28.98 -126.24 27.35
N GLU A 22 -30.31 -126.22 27.47
CA GLU A 22 -31.12 -125.06 27.10
C GLU A 22 -30.91 -123.87 28.05
N CYS A 23 -30.79 -124.10 29.36
CA CYS A 23 -30.43 -123.07 30.33
C CYS A 23 -29.05 -122.46 30.02
N LEU A 24 -28.04 -123.30 29.77
CA LEU A 24 -26.70 -122.86 29.41
C LEU A 24 -26.70 -122.09 28.08
N LYS A 25 -27.47 -122.52 27.08
CA LYS A 25 -27.63 -121.79 25.82
C LYS A 25 -28.24 -120.41 26.03
N LYS A 26 -29.30 -120.29 26.84
CA LYS A 26 -29.92 -119.00 27.20
C LYS A 26 -28.94 -118.09 27.93
N GLU A 27 -28.22 -118.62 28.91
CA GLU A 27 -27.21 -117.86 29.67
C GLU A 27 -26.07 -117.39 28.75
N THR A 28 -25.58 -118.26 27.85
CA THR A 28 -24.56 -117.91 26.85
C THR A 28 -25.04 -116.81 25.90
N GLU A 29 -26.30 -116.86 25.48
CA GLU A 29 -26.89 -115.84 24.60
C GLU A 29 -27.06 -114.50 25.33
N THR A 30 -27.54 -114.51 26.58
CA THR A 30 -27.65 -113.29 27.38
C THR A 30 -26.30 -112.63 27.62
N HIS A 31 -25.24 -113.42 27.86
CA HIS A 31 -23.88 -112.89 27.98
C HIS A 31 -23.33 -112.37 26.65
N ARG A 32 -23.66 -112.99 25.51
CA ARG A 32 -23.32 -112.44 24.19
C ARG A 32 -24.00 -111.09 23.94
N GLU A 33 -25.29 -110.99 24.23
CA GLU A 33 -26.04 -109.75 24.06
C GLU A 33 -25.51 -108.64 24.98
N GLN A 34 -25.21 -108.96 26.25
CA GLN A 34 -24.58 -108.01 27.18
C GLN A 34 -23.23 -107.53 26.66
N LEU A 35 -22.36 -108.45 26.21
CA LEU A 35 -21.06 -108.10 25.66
C LEU A 35 -21.19 -107.24 24.39
N ALA A 36 -22.14 -107.55 23.51
CA ALA A 36 -22.42 -106.76 22.31
C ALA A 36 -22.92 -105.35 22.65
N ASN A 37 -23.81 -105.22 23.65
CA ASN A 37 -24.30 -103.93 24.12
C ASN A 37 -23.18 -103.10 24.75
N GLU A 38 -22.36 -103.68 25.63
CA GLU A 38 -21.21 -103.00 26.22
C GLU A 38 -20.19 -102.57 25.16
N GLN A 39 -19.94 -103.40 24.14
CA GLN A 39 -19.08 -103.04 23.01
C GLN A 39 -19.67 -101.87 22.21
N GLN A 40 -20.97 -101.88 21.95
CA GLN A 40 -21.64 -100.79 21.23
C GLN A 40 -21.62 -99.48 22.03
N GLU A 41 -21.86 -99.54 23.33
CA GLU A 41 -21.76 -98.37 24.22
C GLU A 41 -20.34 -97.81 24.27
N ARG A 42 -19.33 -98.68 24.32
CA ARG A 42 -17.91 -98.26 24.25
C ARG A 42 -17.60 -97.57 22.92
N ILE A 43 -18.04 -98.13 21.80
CA ILE A 43 -17.83 -97.51 20.47
C ILE A 43 -18.53 -96.15 20.39
N ASN A 44 -19.76 -96.05 20.88
CA ASN A 44 -20.52 -94.79 20.89
C ASN A 44 -19.82 -93.73 21.76
N PHE A 45 -19.34 -94.13 22.95
CA PHE A 45 -18.61 -93.24 23.84
C PHE A 45 -17.28 -92.79 23.24
N GLU A 46 -16.50 -93.71 22.68
CA GLU A 46 -15.24 -93.41 21.99
C GLU A 46 -15.47 -92.45 20.81
N SER A 47 -16.53 -92.68 20.01
CA SER A 47 -16.92 -91.78 18.93
C SER A 47 -17.27 -90.37 19.42
N SER A 48 -18.00 -90.25 20.55
CA SER A 48 -18.33 -88.96 21.16
C SER A 48 -17.08 -88.21 21.63
N ILE A 49 -16.17 -88.90 22.31
CA ILE A 49 -14.91 -88.32 22.80
C ILE A 49 -14.01 -87.90 21.63
N LEU A 50 -13.94 -88.69 20.56
CA LEU A 50 -13.20 -88.32 19.35
C LEU A 50 -13.78 -87.07 18.69
N GLN A 51 -15.10 -86.94 18.65
CA GLN A 51 -15.75 -85.73 18.13
C GLN A 51 -15.45 -84.50 19.01
N GLU A 52 -15.51 -84.64 20.33
CA GLU A 52 -15.17 -83.55 21.26
C GLU A 52 -13.70 -83.13 21.13
N LEU A 53 -12.80 -84.10 20.93
CA LEU A 53 -11.37 -83.84 20.72
C LEU A 53 -11.14 -83.06 19.43
N GLU A 54 -11.83 -83.43 18.35
CA GLU A 54 -11.72 -82.73 17.07
C GLU A 54 -12.30 -81.32 17.14
N ASP A 55 -13.44 -81.13 17.81
CA ASP A 55 -14.02 -79.82 18.06
C ASP A 55 -13.08 -78.94 18.91
N ALA A 56 -12.45 -79.52 19.95
CA ALA A 56 -11.46 -78.81 20.76
C ALA A 56 -10.23 -78.40 19.95
N ARG A 57 -9.73 -79.29 19.07
CA ARG A 57 -8.62 -78.98 18.14
C ARG A 57 -8.98 -77.85 17.18
N ARG A 58 -10.19 -77.87 16.61
CA ARG A 58 -10.68 -76.80 15.73
C ARG A 58 -10.74 -75.46 16.48
N ARG A 59 -11.29 -75.44 17.71
CA ARG A 59 -11.32 -74.23 18.55
C ARG A 59 -9.92 -73.70 18.86
N LEU A 60 -8.95 -74.58 19.12
CA LEU A 60 -7.57 -74.17 19.35
C LEU A 60 -6.93 -73.54 18.09
N ALA A 61 -7.21 -74.10 16.91
CA ALA A 61 -6.75 -73.52 15.65
C ALA A 61 -7.38 -72.14 15.38
N ASP A 62 -8.68 -71.99 15.64
CA ASP A 62 -9.39 -70.71 15.50
C ASP A 62 -8.84 -69.66 16.45
N LEU A 63 -8.60 -70.02 17.72
CA LEU A 63 -7.98 -69.12 18.69
C LEU A 63 -6.57 -68.70 18.27
N ALA A 64 -5.77 -69.62 17.73
CA ALA A 64 -4.44 -69.29 17.21
C ALA A 64 -4.53 -68.28 16.05
N ASN A 65 -5.46 -68.47 15.12
CA ASN A 65 -5.68 -67.52 14.02
C ASN A 65 -6.14 -66.14 14.53
N ILE A 66 -7.07 -66.10 15.49
CA ILE A 66 -7.51 -64.83 16.08
C ILE A 66 -6.35 -64.11 16.78
N THR A 67 -5.45 -64.85 17.46
CA THR A 67 -4.29 -64.23 18.11
C THR A 67 -3.32 -63.62 17.10
N THR A 68 -3.07 -64.29 15.97
CA THR A 68 -2.17 -63.74 14.93
C THR A 68 -2.80 -62.54 14.23
N GLU A 69 -4.10 -62.57 13.95
CA GLU A 69 -4.84 -61.43 13.40
C GLU A 69 -4.80 -60.23 14.34
N ARG A 70 -5.04 -60.45 15.64
CA ARG A 70 -4.92 -59.40 16.66
C ARG A 70 -3.51 -58.79 16.66
N ASP A 71 -2.47 -59.62 16.64
CA ASP A 71 -1.08 -59.13 16.67
C ASP A 71 -0.76 -58.29 15.44
N ASN A 72 -1.19 -58.73 14.25
CA ASN A 72 -1.06 -57.95 13.02
C ASN A 72 -1.78 -56.60 13.10
N GLU A 73 -3.01 -56.59 13.63
CA GLU A 73 -3.79 -55.36 13.82
C GLU A 73 -3.10 -54.39 14.79
N THR A 74 -2.50 -54.90 15.88
CA THR A 74 -1.76 -54.03 16.83
C THR A 74 -0.55 -53.36 16.17
N VAL A 75 0.18 -54.08 15.31
CA VAL A 75 1.33 -53.54 14.58
C VAL A 75 0.88 -52.49 13.56
N LEU A 76 -0.19 -52.76 12.81
CA LEU A 76 -0.75 -51.79 11.86
C LEU A 76 -1.24 -50.53 12.56
N ARG A 77 -1.94 -50.68 13.69
CA ARG A 77 -2.39 -49.56 14.50
C ARG A 77 -1.22 -48.70 15.00
N GLN A 78 -0.17 -49.32 15.53
CA GLN A 78 1.02 -48.59 15.99
C GLN A 78 1.66 -47.79 14.85
N LYS A 79 1.78 -48.41 13.67
CA LYS A 79 2.31 -47.75 12.47
C LYS A 79 1.47 -46.54 12.06
N CYS A 80 0.14 -46.67 12.05
CA CYS A 80 -0.76 -45.56 11.76
C CYS A 80 -0.68 -44.44 12.82
N GLU A 81 -0.54 -44.78 14.09
CA GLU A 81 -0.35 -43.80 15.17
C GLU A 81 0.96 -43.03 15.03
N ASP A 82 2.05 -43.71 14.63
CA ASP A 82 3.35 -43.07 14.37
C ASP A 82 3.30 -42.15 13.14
N GLU A 83 2.66 -42.60 12.05
CA GLU A 83 2.44 -41.78 10.85
C GLU A 83 1.58 -40.55 11.15
N LEU A 84 0.52 -40.70 11.95
CA LEU A 84 -0.33 -39.61 12.39
C LEU A 84 0.45 -38.60 13.25
N LYS A 85 1.28 -39.09 14.17
CA LYS A 85 2.14 -38.24 15.01
C LYS A 85 3.16 -37.46 14.17
N MET A 86 3.80 -38.11 13.20
CA MET A 86 4.71 -37.45 12.26
C MET A 86 4.00 -36.40 11.40
N SER A 87 2.83 -36.74 10.86
CA SER A 87 2.02 -35.81 10.06
C SER A 87 1.60 -34.58 10.87
N LYS A 88 1.15 -34.79 12.11
CA LYS A 88 0.79 -33.70 13.03
C LYS A 88 1.97 -32.79 13.36
N SER A 89 3.16 -33.36 13.55
CA SER A 89 4.38 -32.56 13.77
C SER A 89 4.72 -31.70 12.56
N LYS A 90 4.61 -32.26 11.34
CA LYS A 90 4.83 -31.50 10.09
C LYS A 90 3.80 -30.39 9.91
N LEU A 91 2.53 -30.67 10.22
CA LEU A 91 1.46 -29.67 10.16
C LEU A 91 1.75 -28.49 11.09
N ASN A 92 2.17 -28.76 12.33
CA ASN A 92 2.54 -27.71 13.28
C ASN A 92 3.76 -26.89 12.80
N GLU A 93 4.75 -27.54 12.19
CA GLU A 93 5.91 -26.84 11.62
C GLU A 93 5.51 -25.92 10.46
N ILE A 94 4.65 -26.41 9.56
CA ILE A 94 4.12 -25.61 8.45
C ILE A 94 3.28 -24.44 8.97
N GLN A 95 2.44 -24.68 9.98
CA GLN A 95 1.62 -23.65 10.61
C GLN A 95 2.51 -22.54 11.21
N ALA A 96 3.55 -22.89 11.96
CA ALA A 96 4.48 -21.92 12.53
C ALA A 96 5.23 -21.12 11.45
N LYS A 97 5.64 -21.78 10.36
CA LYS A 97 6.26 -21.10 9.20
C LYS A 97 5.28 -20.15 8.53
N TYR A 98 4.02 -20.56 8.37
CA TYR A 98 2.98 -19.74 7.77
C TYR A 98 2.74 -18.47 8.59
N GLU A 99 2.55 -18.59 9.89
CA GLU A 99 2.37 -17.45 10.81
C GLU A 99 3.56 -16.48 10.74
N LEU A 100 4.80 -16.99 10.73
CA LEU A 100 6.00 -16.17 10.57
C LEU A 100 6.06 -15.45 9.21
N THR A 101 5.66 -16.12 8.13
CA THR A 101 5.63 -15.48 6.81
C THR A 101 4.54 -14.41 6.71
N GLU A 102 3.41 -14.63 7.38
CA GLU A 102 2.32 -13.65 7.45
C GLU A 102 2.77 -12.40 8.21
N THR A 103 3.41 -12.54 9.37
CA THR A 103 3.95 -11.39 10.11
C THR A 103 4.97 -10.62 9.29
N ASN A 104 5.92 -11.31 8.65
CA ASN A 104 6.94 -10.67 7.80
C ASN A 104 6.31 -9.92 6.61
N LEU A 105 5.25 -10.48 6.01
CA LEU A 105 4.53 -9.83 4.93
C LEU A 105 3.87 -8.52 5.40
N THR A 106 3.21 -8.52 6.56
CA THR A 106 2.58 -7.32 7.11
C THR A 106 3.61 -6.23 7.44
N GLU A 107 4.78 -6.60 7.99
CA GLU A 107 5.88 -5.67 8.26
C GLU A 107 6.46 -5.08 6.98
N ALA A 108 6.67 -5.91 5.95
CA ALA A 108 7.15 -5.46 4.65
C ALA A 108 6.15 -4.50 3.98
N GLN A 109 4.85 -4.79 4.06
CA GLN A 109 3.79 -3.91 3.56
C GLN A 109 3.80 -2.56 4.27
N LYS A 110 3.91 -2.55 5.60
CA LYS A 110 4.05 -1.31 6.37
C LYS A 110 5.29 -0.52 5.93
N ARG A 111 6.42 -1.20 5.73
CA ARG A 111 7.66 -0.56 5.29
C ARG A 111 7.53 0.08 3.91
N ILE A 112 6.79 -0.55 2.99
CA ILE A 112 6.50 0.01 1.67
C ILE A 112 5.70 1.31 1.80
N ILE A 113 4.66 1.33 2.63
CA ILE A 113 3.84 2.53 2.87
C ILE A 113 4.70 3.66 3.46
N ASP A 114 5.50 3.37 4.49
CA ASP A 114 6.38 4.37 5.12
C ASP A 114 7.37 4.99 4.11
N LEU A 115 7.92 4.17 3.20
CA LEU A 115 8.83 4.62 2.15
C LEU A 115 8.10 5.43 1.07
N GLN A 116 6.89 5.05 0.68
CA GLN A 116 6.05 5.83 -0.24
C GLN A 116 5.76 7.21 0.33
N ASP A 117 5.38 7.29 1.60
CA ASP A 117 5.16 8.56 2.29
C ASP A 117 6.43 9.41 2.35
N GLN A 118 7.59 8.78 2.55
CA GLN A 118 8.88 9.48 2.53
C GLN A 118 9.20 10.05 1.15
N VAL A 119 8.94 9.29 0.09
CA VAL A 119 9.13 9.75 -1.30
C VAL A 119 8.23 10.96 -1.58
N ILE A 120 6.95 10.91 -1.18
CA ILE A 120 6.02 12.03 -1.36
C ILE A 120 6.51 13.28 -0.62
N ARG A 121 6.97 13.14 0.62
CA ARG A 121 7.53 14.27 1.40
C ARG A 121 8.74 14.89 0.70
N LEU A 122 9.70 14.07 0.27
CA LEU A 122 10.90 14.54 -0.40
C LEU A 122 10.58 15.19 -1.75
N GLN A 123 9.59 14.69 -2.49
CA GLN A 123 9.14 15.32 -3.73
C GLN A 123 8.55 16.71 -3.46
N ASN A 124 7.69 16.85 -2.44
CA ASN A 124 7.14 18.16 -2.07
C ASN A 124 8.23 19.14 -1.63
N ASP A 125 9.23 18.67 -0.88
CA ASP A 125 10.37 19.49 -0.47
C ASP A 125 11.19 19.94 -1.68
N LEU A 126 11.41 19.04 -2.65
CA LEU A 126 12.10 19.38 -3.90
C LEU A 126 11.33 20.43 -4.70
N ASP A 127 10.02 20.23 -4.91
CA ASP A 127 9.17 21.17 -5.65
C ASP A 127 9.17 22.56 -4.98
N ASN A 128 9.15 22.60 -3.65
CA ASN A 128 9.25 23.84 -2.88
C ASN A 128 10.60 24.54 -3.09
N VAL A 129 11.70 23.79 -3.02
CA VAL A 129 13.06 24.34 -3.24
C VAL A 129 13.20 24.87 -4.67
N GLU A 130 12.73 24.13 -5.66
CA GLU A 130 12.74 24.55 -7.07
C GLU A 130 11.93 25.82 -7.29
N SER A 131 10.75 25.93 -6.67
CA SER A 131 9.91 27.13 -6.73
C SER A 131 10.62 28.35 -6.13
N VAL A 132 11.21 28.21 -4.94
CA VAL A 132 11.97 29.28 -4.28
C VAL A 132 13.18 29.69 -5.11
N GLN A 133 13.89 28.72 -5.71
CA GLN A 133 15.02 29.00 -6.58
C GLN A 133 14.62 29.79 -7.83
N ALA A 134 13.50 29.43 -8.46
CA ALA A 134 12.96 30.16 -9.62
C ALA A 134 12.62 31.62 -9.26
N ASP A 135 12.06 31.85 -8.08
CA ASP A 135 11.76 33.19 -7.58
C ASP A 135 13.04 34.01 -7.32
N PHE A 136 14.07 33.39 -6.76
CA PHE A 136 15.36 34.04 -6.55
C PHE A 136 16.02 34.45 -7.87
N VAL A 137 16.00 33.57 -8.88
CA VAL A 137 16.49 33.89 -10.23
C VAL A 137 15.69 35.05 -10.84
N ARG A 138 14.36 35.04 -10.73
CA ARG A 138 13.52 36.12 -11.25
C ARG A 138 13.82 37.46 -10.57
N LEU A 139 13.95 37.47 -9.25
CA LEU A 139 14.24 38.69 -8.48
C LEU A 139 15.63 39.24 -8.79
N SER A 140 16.65 38.39 -8.86
CA SER A 140 18.02 38.79 -9.19
C SER A 140 18.12 39.38 -10.59
N GLN A 141 17.47 38.79 -11.59
CA GLN A 141 17.39 39.34 -12.94
C GLN A 141 16.67 40.70 -12.96
N ASN A 142 15.55 40.82 -12.23
CA ASN A 142 14.82 42.08 -12.15
C ASN A 142 15.69 43.19 -11.54
N LEU A 143 16.41 42.90 -10.47
CA LEU A 143 17.35 43.82 -9.86
C LEU A 143 18.46 44.23 -10.84
N GLN A 144 19.03 43.27 -11.58
CA GLN A 144 20.07 43.55 -12.57
C GLN A 144 19.56 44.50 -13.67
N VAL A 145 18.34 44.31 -14.16
CA VAL A 145 17.70 45.22 -15.12
C VAL A 145 17.48 46.61 -14.52
N GLN A 146 17.06 46.69 -13.25
CA GLN A 146 16.89 47.99 -12.58
C GLN A 146 18.22 48.73 -12.42
N LEU A 147 19.29 48.02 -12.04
CA LEU A 147 20.62 48.59 -11.91
C LEU A 147 21.15 49.09 -13.27
N GLU A 148 20.93 48.33 -14.34
CA GLU A 148 21.36 48.75 -15.67
C GLU A 148 20.59 49.97 -16.18
N ARG A 149 19.28 50.04 -15.90
CA ARG A 149 18.46 51.24 -16.18
C ARG A 149 19.00 52.48 -15.46
N LEU A 150 19.41 52.34 -14.20
CA LEU A 150 20.00 53.45 -13.44
C LEU A 150 21.34 53.88 -14.04
N ARG A 151 22.22 52.93 -14.41
CA ARG A 151 23.50 53.22 -15.07
C ARG A 151 23.32 53.97 -16.38
N GLN A 152 22.33 53.60 -17.19
CA GLN A 152 22.01 54.30 -18.44
C GLN A 152 21.50 55.73 -18.18
N GLN A 153 20.71 55.94 -17.12
CA GLN A 153 20.28 57.28 -16.72
C GLN A 153 21.43 58.18 -16.23
N ASP A 154 22.48 57.59 -15.66
CA ASP A 154 23.63 58.31 -15.09
C ASP A 154 24.82 58.47 -16.05
N GLN A 155 24.77 57.93 -17.28
CA GLN A 155 25.82 58.15 -18.30
C GLN A 155 25.75 59.52 -18.98
N GLU A 156 24.62 60.22 -18.90
CA GLU A 156 24.50 61.58 -19.43
C GLU A 156 24.96 62.62 -18.40
N VAL A 157 25.89 63.52 -18.78
CA VAL A 157 26.22 64.69 -17.96
C VAL A 157 24.95 65.53 -17.83
N ARG A 158 24.31 65.41 -16.67
CA ARG A 158 23.01 66.02 -16.36
C ARG A 158 23.02 67.54 -16.47
N TRP A 159 24.16 68.17 -16.19
CA TRP A 159 24.32 69.63 -16.27
C TRP A 159 24.61 70.08 -17.70
N ILE A 160 23.70 70.87 -18.27
CA ILE A 160 23.87 71.48 -19.59
C ILE A 160 24.34 72.92 -19.40
N SER A 161 25.42 73.33 -20.08
CA SER A 161 25.86 74.73 -20.02
C SER A 161 24.77 75.65 -20.58
N PRO A 162 24.42 76.76 -19.90
CA PRO A 162 23.55 77.79 -20.49
C PRO A 162 23.97 78.24 -21.89
N ASP A 163 25.27 78.20 -22.19
CA ASP A 163 25.81 78.64 -23.48
C ASP A 163 25.40 77.73 -24.64
N ASP A 164 25.18 76.44 -24.37
CA ASP A 164 24.82 75.43 -25.37
C ASP A 164 23.32 75.40 -25.68
N VAL A 165 22.53 76.30 -25.08
CA VAL A 165 21.07 76.25 -25.12
C VAL A 165 20.48 77.49 -25.78
N THR A 166 19.78 77.30 -26.91
CA THR A 166 19.11 78.37 -27.64
C THR A 166 17.64 78.55 -27.23
N ASN A 167 17.01 77.52 -26.67
CA ASN A 167 15.59 77.50 -26.35
C ASN A 167 15.35 76.91 -24.95
N CYS A 168 14.33 77.40 -24.24
CA CYS A 168 13.92 76.84 -22.94
C CYS A 168 13.51 75.37 -23.09
N PHE A 169 14.07 74.46 -22.28
CA PHE A 169 13.75 73.03 -22.33
C PHE A 169 12.30 72.66 -21.95
N SER A 170 11.50 73.61 -21.42
CA SER A 170 10.11 73.35 -21.03
C SER A 170 9.10 73.97 -22.00
N CYS A 171 9.21 75.27 -22.29
CA CYS A 171 8.25 76.00 -23.13
C CYS A 171 8.76 76.24 -24.56
N ASN A 172 9.97 75.79 -24.89
CA ASN A 172 10.63 75.94 -26.18
C ASN A 172 10.85 77.40 -26.67
N SER A 173 10.55 78.40 -25.85
CA SER A 173 10.78 79.81 -26.18
C SER A 173 12.27 80.07 -26.38
N ALA A 174 12.63 80.78 -27.45
CA ALA A 174 14.01 81.15 -27.75
C ALA A 174 14.56 82.13 -26.70
N PHE A 175 15.80 81.89 -26.26
CA PHE A 175 16.54 82.87 -25.48
C PHE A 175 17.09 83.95 -26.42
N PRO A 176 17.02 85.24 -26.04
CA PRO A 176 17.50 86.30 -26.92
C PRO A 176 19.01 86.21 -27.12
N ILE A 177 19.45 86.48 -28.34
CA ILE A 177 20.85 86.46 -28.76
C ILE A 177 21.43 87.87 -28.49
N GLY A 178 22.42 88.00 -27.60
CA GLY A 178 23.10 89.27 -27.26
C GLY A 178 22.92 89.72 -25.79
N LEU A 179 23.52 90.87 -25.41
CA LEU A 179 23.50 91.44 -24.04
C LEU A 179 22.12 92.02 -23.61
N SER A 180 21.04 91.28 -23.84
CA SER A 180 19.70 91.65 -23.39
C SER A 180 19.47 91.17 -21.95
N ASN A 181 19.61 92.09 -20.97
CA ASN A 181 19.44 91.86 -19.54
C ASN A 181 17.96 91.90 -19.07
N SER A 182 17.04 91.26 -19.80
CA SER A 182 15.65 91.12 -19.35
C SER A 182 15.51 90.00 -18.31
N ILE A 183 14.68 90.20 -17.28
CA ILE A 183 14.38 89.14 -16.28
C ILE A 183 13.79 87.87 -16.93
N ASN A 184 13.13 88.02 -18.09
CA ASN A 184 12.55 86.92 -18.84
C ASN A 184 13.56 86.22 -19.78
N SER A 185 14.75 86.78 -19.99
CA SER A 185 15.81 86.21 -20.83
C SER A 185 16.86 85.41 -20.07
N LYS A 186 16.76 85.35 -18.74
CA LYS A 186 17.73 84.63 -17.91
C LYS A 186 17.63 83.12 -18.13
N LYS A 187 18.74 82.52 -18.55
CA LYS A 187 18.95 81.07 -18.61
C LYS A 187 19.21 80.53 -17.20
N ILE A 188 18.36 79.63 -16.72
CA ILE A 188 18.43 79.08 -15.36
C ILE A 188 18.44 77.56 -15.42
N ASN A 189 19.48 76.92 -14.89
CA ASN A 189 19.52 75.47 -14.77
C ASN A 189 18.61 74.97 -13.64
N CYS A 190 17.81 73.95 -13.91
CA CYS A 190 17.11 73.19 -12.89
C CYS A 190 18.14 72.46 -12.01
N ARG A 191 18.08 72.64 -10.68
CA ARG A 191 19.01 71.99 -9.75
C ARG A 191 18.79 70.49 -9.58
N HIS A 192 17.71 69.92 -10.13
CA HIS A 192 17.44 68.48 -10.12
C HIS A 192 17.80 67.75 -11.42
N CYS A 193 17.46 68.30 -12.59
CA CYS A 193 17.74 67.67 -13.90
C CYS A 193 18.84 68.35 -14.71
N GLY A 194 19.39 69.47 -14.24
CA GLY A 194 20.52 70.18 -14.85
C GLY A 194 20.24 70.87 -16.20
N LYS A 195 19.05 70.67 -16.79
CA LYS A 195 18.60 71.33 -18.02
C LYS A 195 18.32 72.82 -17.81
N VAL A 196 18.42 73.61 -18.87
CA VAL A 196 18.28 75.07 -18.86
C VAL A 196 16.86 75.50 -19.20
N HIS A 197 16.28 76.38 -18.38
CA HIS A 197 14.91 76.86 -18.50
C HIS A 197 14.86 78.39 -18.36
N CYS A 198 13.76 79.00 -18.79
CA CYS A 198 13.50 80.41 -18.51
C CYS A 198 12.98 80.59 -17.07
N SER A 199 12.99 81.84 -16.58
CA SER A 199 12.48 82.21 -15.25
C SER A 199 11.02 81.78 -15.02
N ASN A 200 10.20 81.77 -16.07
CA ASN A 200 8.82 81.34 -15.95
C ASN A 200 8.64 79.85 -15.71
N CYS A 201 9.54 79.01 -16.23
CA CYS A 201 9.49 77.56 -16.05
C CYS A 201 10.31 77.08 -14.84
N THR A 202 10.84 78.01 -14.03
CA THR A 202 11.67 77.74 -12.85
C THR A 202 11.21 78.56 -11.64
N LYS A 203 9.88 78.70 -11.47
CA LYS A 203 9.28 79.45 -10.35
C LYS A 203 9.28 78.66 -9.04
N ASN A 204 9.40 77.34 -9.12
CA ASN A 204 9.28 76.43 -7.99
C ASN A 204 10.64 76.10 -7.37
N THR A 205 10.66 75.87 -6.06
CA THR A 205 11.85 75.44 -5.32
C THR A 205 11.57 74.15 -4.56
N MET A 206 12.61 73.35 -4.35
CA MET A 206 12.60 72.16 -3.51
C MET A 206 13.75 72.21 -2.50
N PRO A 207 13.58 71.71 -1.27
CA PRO A 207 14.68 71.62 -0.31
C PRO A 207 15.76 70.67 -0.84
N ALA A 208 17.01 71.10 -0.80
CA ALA A 208 18.17 70.33 -1.25
C ALA A 208 19.27 70.26 -0.19
N GLY A 209 19.95 69.11 -0.15
CA GLY A 209 21.01 68.83 0.81
C GLY A 209 20.51 68.61 2.24
N PRO A 210 21.42 68.30 3.18
CA PRO A 210 21.07 67.98 4.57
C PRO A 210 20.45 69.15 5.35
N PHE A 211 20.71 70.39 4.92
CA PHE A 211 20.18 71.61 5.55
C PHE A 211 18.92 72.16 4.89
N GLY A 212 18.38 71.47 3.86
CA GLY A 212 17.13 71.86 3.22
C GLY A 212 17.17 73.21 2.49
N HIS A 213 18.32 73.61 1.96
CA HIS A 213 18.45 74.87 1.23
C HIS A 213 17.53 74.88 0.00
N PRO A 214 16.86 76.00 -0.30
CA PRO A 214 15.94 76.07 -1.43
C PRO A 214 16.70 75.97 -2.76
N ALA A 215 16.39 74.95 -3.55
CA ALA A 215 16.94 74.72 -4.87
C ALA A 215 15.87 74.89 -5.94
N VAL A 216 16.13 75.79 -6.90
CA VAL A 216 15.21 76.07 -8.01
C VAL A 216 15.13 74.86 -8.95
N VAL A 217 13.91 74.44 -9.28
CA VAL A 217 13.63 73.30 -10.15
C VAL A 217 12.61 73.66 -11.22
N CYS A 218 12.64 72.96 -12.35
CA CYS A 218 11.59 73.11 -13.37
C CYS A 218 10.28 72.44 -12.94
N ASP A 219 9.18 72.81 -13.58
CA ASP A 219 7.84 72.34 -13.21
C ASP A 219 7.71 70.81 -13.24
N VAL A 220 8.34 70.15 -14.22
CA VAL A 220 8.40 68.68 -14.29
C VAL A 220 9.10 68.12 -13.03
N CYS A 221 10.30 68.60 -12.72
CA CYS A 221 11.07 68.14 -11.56
C CYS A 221 10.39 68.47 -10.23
N HIS A 222 9.66 69.57 -10.16
CA HIS A 222 8.87 69.92 -8.98
C HIS A 222 7.83 68.83 -8.68
N THR A 223 7.09 68.36 -9.68
CA THR A 223 6.12 67.27 -9.49
C THR A 223 6.77 65.90 -9.24
N LEU A 224 7.95 65.64 -9.80
CA LEU A 224 8.69 64.39 -9.56
C LEU A 224 9.25 64.31 -8.13
N LEU A 225 9.76 65.42 -7.60
CA LEU A 225 10.38 65.48 -6.28
C LEU A 225 9.36 65.71 -5.15
N ASN A 226 8.25 66.37 -5.43
CA ASN A 226 7.21 66.62 -4.45
C ASN A 226 6.14 65.51 -4.49
N LYS A 227 6.24 64.56 -3.56
CA LYS A 227 5.34 63.40 -3.44
C LYS A 227 3.87 63.76 -3.14
N ASN A 228 3.57 65.02 -2.82
CA ASN A 228 2.24 65.49 -2.44
C ASN A 228 1.49 66.22 -3.57
N ILE A 229 2.09 66.34 -4.76
CA ILE A 229 1.48 67.04 -5.91
C ILE A 229 1.19 66.03 -7.02
N ALA A 230 0.08 66.22 -7.72
CA ALA A 230 -0.25 65.42 -8.90
C ALA A 230 0.86 65.53 -9.97
N PRO A 231 1.14 64.45 -10.73
CA PRO A 231 2.17 64.47 -11.77
C PRO A 231 1.96 65.61 -12.76
N TYR A 232 3.04 66.23 -13.27
CA TYR A 232 3.00 67.38 -14.18
C TYR A 232 2.00 67.22 -15.34
N PHE A 233 1.89 66.01 -15.90
CA PHE A 233 0.97 65.68 -17.00
C PHE A 233 -0.52 65.73 -16.64
N SER A 234 -0.88 65.78 -15.36
CA SER A 234 -2.27 65.95 -14.91
C SER A 234 -2.73 67.42 -14.93
N THR A 235 -1.82 68.37 -15.18
CA THR A 235 -2.10 69.83 -15.09
C THR A 235 -2.13 70.56 -16.43
N THR A 236 -1.68 69.95 -17.53
CA THR A 236 -1.63 70.58 -18.86
C THR A 236 -2.88 70.42 -19.72
N SER A 237 -3.95 69.79 -19.22
CA SER A 237 -5.21 69.59 -19.98
C SER A 237 -6.19 70.77 -19.96
N LEU A 238 -5.83 71.93 -19.43
CA LEU A 238 -6.74 73.10 -19.35
C LEU A 238 -6.02 74.40 -19.68
N ASN A 239 -5.52 74.53 -20.90
CA ASN A 239 -5.39 75.85 -21.53
C ASN A 239 -5.42 75.73 -23.06
N ASN A 240 -6.57 75.32 -23.58
CA ASN A 240 -6.99 75.68 -24.92
C ASN A 240 -8.51 75.96 -24.86
N ASN A 241 -8.85 77.23 -24.62
CA ASN A 241 -10.16 77.74 -24.96
C ASN A 241 -10.29 77.72 -26.49
N ASN A 242 -11.05 76.76 -27.03
CA ASN A 242 -12.11 77.02 -28.01
C ASN A 242 -12.76 75.71 -28.51
N ASN A 243 -14.09 75.67 -28.39
CA ASN A 243 -15.08 74.97 -29.21
C ASN A 243 -15.12 73.43 -29.26
N GLY A 244 -16.14 72.88 -28.59
CA GLY A 244 -17.19 72.11 -29.27
C GLY A 244 -16.97 70.60 -29.50
N ASN A 245 -17.81 69.80 -28.84
CA ASN A 245 -18.26 68.44 -29.20
C ASN A 245 -17.20 67.34 -29.38
N ASN A 246 -17.18 66.36 -28.47
CA ASN A 246 -17.82 65.05 -28.73
C ASN A 246 -17.51 64.00 -27.63
N ASN A 247 -18.49 63.12 -27.44
CA ASN A 247 -18.43 61.89 -26.66
C ASN A 247 -17.24 61.00 -27.05
N GLN A 248 -16.50 60.50 -26.06
CA GLN A 248 -15.91 59.15 -26.12
C GLN A 248 -15.60 58.62 -24.71
N ARG A 249 -16.21 57.47 -24.40
CA ARG A 249 -15.93 56.66 -23.21
C ARG A 249 -14.84 55.67 -23.62
N ASP A 250 -13.65 55.79 -23.06
CA ASP A 250 -12.59 54.82 -23.33
C ASP A 250 -12.61 53.65 -22.34
N HIS A 251 -12.65 52.47 -22.96
CA HIS A 251 -12.65 51.12 -22.41
C HIS A 251 -11.28 50.76 -21.84
N PHE A 252 -11.21 50.32 -20.59
CA PHE A 252 -10.05 49.60 -20.04
C PHE A 252 -10.18 48.09 -20.32
N PRO A 253 -9.17 47.40 -20.89
CA PRO A 253 -9.17 45.95 -20.95
C PRO A 253 -8.58 45.33 -19.68
N SER A 254 -9.39 44.50 -19.04
CA SER A 254 -9.08 43.74 -17.83
C SER A 254 -8.23 42.49 -18.13
N SER A 255 -7.36 42.14 -17.18
CA SER A 255 -6.39 41.04 -17.23
C SER A 255 -7.00 39.67 -17.56
N LYS A 256 -6.42 38.94 -18.52
CA LYS A 256 -6.72 37.52 -18.74
C LYS A 256 -6.00 36.65 -17.71
N ARG A 257 -6.79 35.85 -16.99
CA ARG A 257 -6.40 34.84 -16.01
C ARG A 257 -6.00 33.55 -16.76
N PHE A 258 -4.87 32.96 -16.38
CA PHE A 258 -4.44 31.63 -16.84
C PHE A 258 -5.34 30.54 -16.24
N SER A 259 -5.71 29.55 -17.04
CA SER A 259 -6.35 28.30 -16.60
C SER A 259 -5.51 27.12 -17.08
N LEU A 260 -4.81 26.48 -16.14
CA LEU A 260 -4.18 25.17 -16.35
C LEU A 260 -5.15 24.07 -15.90
N SER A 261 -5.44 23.15 -16.79
CA SER A 261 -6.19 21.92 -16.56
C SER A 261 -5.31 20.83 -15.96
N SER A 262 -5.86 20.09 -14.99
CA SER A 262 -5.24 18.97 -14.28
C SER A 262 -5.08 17.70 -15.14
N PRO A 263 -4.16 16.77 -14.78
CA PRO A 263 -4.00 15.50 -15.47
C PRO A 263 -4.96 14.43 -14.96
N THR A 264 -5.58 13.70 -15.89
CA THR A 264 -6.36 12.47 -15.70
C THR A 264 -5.48 11.30 -15.23
N GLN A 265 -5.93 10.60 -14.19
CA GLN A 265 -5.39 9.32 -13.73
C GLN A 265 -5.85 8.21 -14.70
N SER A 266 -4.91 7.42 -15.20
CA SER A 266 -5.17 6.22 -16.00
C SER A 266 -5.01 4.98 -15.14
N SER A 267 -6.12 4.31 -14.85
CA SER A 267 -6.18 3.04 -14.13
C SER A 267 -5.68 1.89 -15.01
N THR A 268 -4.63 1.20 -14.58
CA THR A 268 -4.17 -0.06 -15.16
C THR A 268 -4.90 -1.25 -14.50
N ASN A 269 -5.78 -1.91 -15.26
CA ASN A 269 -6.33 -3.22 -14.91
C ASN A 269 -5.33 -4.30 -15.32
N LEU A 270 -4.79 -5.05 -14.35
CA LEU A 270 -3.96 -6.22 -14.60
C LEU A 270 -4.83 -7.49 -14.50
N SER A 271 -5.06 -8.13 -15.63
CA SER A 271 -5.83 -9.36 -15.75
C SER A 271 -4.90 -10.57 -15.57
N THR A 272 -5.07 -11.31 -14.48
CA THR A 272 -4.41 -12.59 -14.20
C THR A 272 -4.98 -13.72 -15.07
N LYS A 273 -4.11 -14.47 -15.73
CA LYS A 273 -4.42 -15.73 -16.41
C LYS A 273 -3.69 -16.87 -15.69
N PRO A 274 -4.33 -18.02 -15.38
CA PRO A 274 -3.69 -19.10 -14.66
C PRO A 274 -2.95 -20.07 -15.61
N SER A 275 -1.93 -20.74 -15.07
CA SER A 275 -1.40 -22.03 -15.53
C SER A 275 -1.30 -22.95 -14.32
#